data_AF-A0A067BVX5-F1
#
_entry.id   AF-A0A067BVX5-F1
#
_cell.length_a   1.000
_cell.length_b   1.000
_cell.length_c   1.000
_cell.angle_alpha   90.00
_cell.angle_beta   90.00
_cell.angle_gamma   90.00
#
_symmetry.space_group_name_H-M   'P 1'
#
loop_
_entity.id
_entity.type
_entity.pdbx_description
1 polymer ?
#
loop_
_entity_poly.entity_id
_entity_poly.type
_entity_poly.pdbx_seq_one_letter_code
_entity_poly.pdbx_strand_id
1 'polypeptide(L)'
;MGDPPSARYPVWLNALGLTYVLFTVGLSIGIMYIMSTYLANDLFWPDFVVSGMQNAIIDFFNSRLALNATSLELLNPAFALPTLYDNSAMPLSIYEAYPRLVLYAELQAMEKAIASLRELLATEVTHMITQYCWVDLQQRWELGHSRKRQARCVANDKANAAVYLEAVGRNIDFGSWVPIYRGFFNNLIVSALVRSPGGYPWVQYMLSHAWVPIPDEVAFWKSHQLTYFELQWSTIRQTGLTETIGIENALGMTTRVTIKRITPVDRYALWTTHSIVWF
;
A
#
# COMPACT_ATOMS: atom_id res chain seq x y z
N MET A 1 -70.87 -35.13 23.27
CA MET A 1 -69.47 -35.49 23.57
C MET A 1 -69.14 -36.75 22.78
N GLY A 2 -68.49 -36.62 21.63
CA GLY A 2 -67.92 -37.76 20.91
C GLY A 2 -66.43 -37.51 20.82
N ASP A 3 -65.64 -38.28 21.57
CA ASP A 3 -64.19 -38.18 21.56
C ASP A 3 -63.64 -38.54 20.18
N PRO A 4 -62.63 -37.81 19.65
CA PRO A 4 -62.05 -38.13 18.35
C PRO A 4 -61.30 -39.47 18.41
N PRO A 5 -61.29 -40.25 17.31
CA PRO A 5 -60.58 -41.52 17.26
C PRO A 5 -59.08 -41.30 17.42
N SER A 6 -58.49 -41.99 18.40
CA SER A 6 -57.05 -42.00 18.62
C SER A 6 -56.37 -42.73 17.46
N ALA A 7 -55.81 -41.96 16.52
CA ALA A 7 -54.95 -42.48 15.46
C ALA A 7 -53.74 -43.18 16.09
N ARG A 8 -53.74 -44.51 16.16
CA ARG A 8 -52.59 -45.30 16.60
C ARG A 8 -51.54 -45.28 15.50
N TYR A 9 -50.64 -44.31 15.55
CA TYR A 9 -49.44 -44.33 14.72
C TYR A 9 -48.67 -45.63 14.97
N PRO A 10 -48.23 -46.34 13.91
CA PRO A 10 -47.62 -47.63 14.11
C PRO A 10 -46.24 -47.45 14.77
N VAL A 11 -45.96 -48.26 15.79
CA VAL A 11 -44.78 -48.12 16.67
C VAL A 11 -43.45 -48.09 15.90
N TRP A 12 -43.38 -48.74 14.73
CA TRP A 12 -42.20 -48.73 13.86
C TRP A 12 -41.90 -47.34 13.27
N LEU A 13 -42.91 -46.49 13.06
CA LEU A 13 -42.73 -45.10 12.60
C LEU A 13 -42.03 -44.26 13.67
N ASN A 14 -42.44 -44.44 14.93
CA ASN A 14 -41.84 -43.75 16.08
C ASN A 14 -40.39 -44.20 16.29
N ALA A 15 -40.11 -45.48 16.10
CA ALA A 15 -38.74 -46.02 16.17
C ALA A 15 -37.84 -45.45 15.06
N LEU A 16 -38.31 -45.40 13.81
CA LEU A 16 -37.60 -44.77 12.70
C LEU A 16 -37.33 -43.28 12.95
N GLY A 17 -38.32 -42.56 13.47
CA GLY A 17 -38.17 -41.15 13.85
C GLY A 17 -37.08 -40.96 14.92
N LEU A 18 -37.07 -41.81 15.96
CA LEU A 18 -36.05 -41.77 17.01
C LEU A 18 -34.65 -42.07 16.44
N THR A 19 -34.53 -43.10 15.60
CA THR A 19 -33.25 -43.46 14.97
C THR A 19 -32.75 -42.35 14.05
N TYR A 20 -33.64 -41.71 13.28
CA TYR A 20 -33.30 -40.57 12.44
C TYR A 20 -32.79 -39.39 13.28
N VAL A 21 -33.46 -39.07 14.39
CA VAL A 21 -33.01 -38.00 15.31
C VAL A 21 -31.65 -38.32 15.92
N LEU A 22 -31.45 -39.55 16.41
CA LEU A 22 -30.15 -39.96 16.97
C LEU A 22 -29.03 -39.92 15.92
N PHE A 23 -29.33 -40.35 14.69
CA PHE A 23 -28.37 -40.33 13.58
C PHE A 23 -28.01 -38.91 13.16
N THR A 24 -29.00 -38.02 13.01
CA THR A 24 -28.77 -36.62 12.64
C THR A 24 -28.03 -35.84 13.73
N VAL A 25 -28.32 -36.10 15.02
CA VAL A 25 -27.55 -35.55 16.15
C VAL A 25 -26.12 -36.09 16.13
N GLY A 26 -25.92 -37.39 15.91
CA GLY A 26 -24.58 -37.99 15.79
C GLY A 26 -23.76 -37.40 14.65
N LEU A 27 -24.38 -37.22 13.47
CA LEU A 27 -23.75 -36.55 12.33
C LEU A 27 -23.42 -35.09 12.64
N SER A 28 -24.31 -34.37 13.33
CA SER A 28 -24.07 -32.97 13.73
C SER A 28 -22.86 -32.86 14.66
N ILE A 29 -22.74 -33.76 15.65
CA ILE A 29 -21.57 -33.83 16.53
C ILE A 29 -20.31 -34.16 15.75
N GLY A 30 -20.37 -35.11 14.81
CA GLY A 30 -19.24 -35.46 13.95
C GLY A 30 -18.76 -34.30 13.08
N ILE A 31 -19.69 -33.58 12.45
CA ILE A 31 -19.37 -32.39 11.65
C ILE A 31 -18.79 -31.28 12.53
N MET A 32 -19.37 -31.03 13.71
CA MET A 32 -18.83 -30.03 14.65
C MET A 32 -17.41 -30.38 15.10
N TYR A 33 -17.12 -31.67 15.34
CA TYR A 33 -15.77 -32.10 15.69
C TYR A 33 -14.76 -31.81 14.58
N ILE A 34 -15.07 -32.21 13.34
CA ILE A 34 -14.21 -31.93 12.18
C ILE A 34 -14.06 -30.42 11.98
N MET A 35 -15.17 -29.68 11.97
CA MET A 35 -15.15 -28.23 11.75
C MET A 35 -14.38 -27.49 12.83
N SER A 36 -14.38 -27.97 14.08
CA SER A 36 -13.61 -27.33 15.16
C SER A 36 -12.10 -27.31 14.90
N THR A 37 -11.56 -28.33 14.22
CA THR A 37 -10.14 -28.38 13.84
C THR A 37 -9.80 -27.33 12.77
N TYR A 38 -10.69 -27.13 11.80
CA TYR A 38 -10.48 -26.13 10.74
C TYR A 38 -10.79 -24.71 11.23
N LEU A 39 -11.79 -24.53 12.09
CA LEU A 39 -12.18 -23.22 12.65
C LEU A 39 -11.28 -22.77 13.82
N ALA A 40 -10.18 -23.47 14.09
CA ALA A 40 -9.23 -23.09 15.12
C ALA A 40 -8.45 -21.79 14.78
N ASN A 41 -8.41 -21.41 13.50
CA ASN A 41 -7.76 -20.19 13.00
C ASN A 41 -8.52 -19.59 11.81
N ASP A 42 -8.23 -18.33 11.50
CA ASP A 42 -8.87 -17.57 10.42
C ASP A 42 -8.46 -18.03 9.00
N LEU A 43 -7.48 -18.94 8.89
CA LEU A 43 -6.98 -19.47 7.62
C LEU A 43 -7.67 -20.78 7.22
N PHE A 44 -8.45 -21.40 8.11
CA PHE A 44 -9.02 -22.73 7.93
C PHE A 44 -7.97 -23.81 7.68
N TRP A 45 -6.78 -23.66 8.27
CA TRP A 45 -5.69 -24.63 8.12
C TRP A 45 -5.65 -25.54 9.35
N PRO A 46 -5.89 -26.86 9.20
CA PRO A 46 -5.77 -27.78 10.32
C PRO A 46 -4.32 -27.76 10.82
N ASP A 47 -4.15 -27.89 12.14
CA ASP A 47 -2.84 -27.91 12.82
C ASP A 47 -2.00 -26.62 12.67
N PHE A 48 -2.53 -25.55 12.07
CA PHE A 48 -1.85 -24.26 12.03
C PHE A 48 -1.94 -23.56 13.39
N VAL A 49 -0.81 -23.56 14.10
CA VAL A 49 -0.68 -22.92 15.40
C VAL A 49 -0.32 -21.45 15.19
N VAL A 50 -1.30 -20.57 15.40
CA VAL A 50 -1.14 -19.11 15.25
C VAL A 50 0.04 -18.60 16.07
N SER A 51 0.23 -19.13 17.29
CA SER A 51 1.39 -18.84 18.11
C SER A 51 2.64 -19.51 17.52
N GLY A 52 3.54 -18.70 16.96
CA GLY A 52 4.80 -19.15 16.38
C GLY A 52 4.77 -19.34 14.86
N MET A 53 3.86 -20.17 14.31
CA MET A 53 3.87 -20.45 12.86
C MET A 53 3.56 -19.21 12.02
N GLN A 54 2.67 -18.34 12.50
CA GLN A 54 2.42 -17.06 11.83
C GLN A 54 3.68 -16.20 11.76
N ASN A 55 4.47 -16.14 12.85
CA ASN A 55 5.73 -15.40 12.86
C ASN A 55 6.76 -16.00 11.90
N ALA A 56 6.81 -17.33 11.78
CA ALA A 56 7.68 -18.01 10.83
C ALA A 56 7.35 -17.65 9.38
N ILE A 57 6.05 -17.62 9.04
CA ILE A 57 5.58 -17.18 7.72
C ILE A 57 5.95 -15.72 7.47
N ILE A 58 5.72 -14.84 8.45
CA ILE A 58 6.02 -13.41 8.33
C ILE A 58 7.53 -13.19 8.11
N ASP A 59 8.39 -13.84 8.90
CA ASP A 59 9.83 -13.71 8.76
C ASP A 59 10.35 -14.29 7.44
N PHE A 60 9.79 -15.41 6.99
CA PHE A 60 10.08 -15.97 5.67
C PHE A 60 9.82 -14.93 4.58
N PHE A 61 8.61 -14.35 4.53
CA PHE A 61 8.30 -13.34 3.52
C PHE A 61 9.16 -12.10 3.67
N ASN A 62 9.36 -11.59 4.88
CA ASN A 62 10.21 -10.43 5.13
C ASN A 62 11.65 -10.63 4.65
N SER A 63 12.22 -11.83 4.85
CA SER A 63 13.56 -12.17 4.35
C SER A 63 13.60 -12.23 2.82
N ARG A 64 12.56 -12.77 2.18
CA ARG A 64 12.48 -12.89 0.71
C ARG A 64 12.30 -11.54 0.05
N LEU A 65 11.43 -10.69 0.60
CA LEU A 65 11.24 -9.32 0.13
C LEU A 65 12.53 -8.49 0.30
N ALA A 66 13.21 -8.59 1.46
CA ALA A 66 14.47 -7.90 1.68
C ALA A 66 15.60 -8.30 0.71
N LEU A 67 15.58 -9.54 0.22
CA LEU A 67 16.55 -10.05 -0.74
C LEU A 67 16.09 -9.92 -2.20
N ASN A 68 14.90 -9.34 -2.45
CA ASN A 68 14.25 -9.31 -3.76
C ASN A 68 14.24 -10.70 -4.45
N ALA A 69 13.94 -11.74 -3.66
CA ALA A 69 14.02 -13.13 -4.11
C ALA A 69 12.81 -13.49 -5.00
N THR A 70 13.06 -14.23 -6.07
CA THR A 70 12.02 -14.68 -7.01
C THR A 70 11.39 -16.01 -6.63
N SER A 71 12.07 -16.83 -5.82
CA SER A 71 11.59 -18.14 -5.37
C SER A 71 10.84 -18.04 -4.04
N LEU A 72 9.59 -18.48 -4.01
CA LEU A 72 8.71 -18.50 -2.83
C LEU A 72 8.31 -19.93 -2.48
N GLU A 73 9.28 -20.77 -2.15
CA GLU A 73 9.00 -22.14 -1.68
C GLU A 73 8.91 -22.17 -0.16
N LEU A 74 7.71 -21.95 0.38
CA LEU A 74 7.49 -21.84 1.83
C LEU A 74 7.94 -23.08 2.61
N LEU A 75 7.80 -24.28 2.02
CA LEU A 75 8.13 -25.55 2.66
C LEU A 75 9.57 -26.00 2.45
N ASN A 76 10.41 -25.20 1.77
CA ASN A 76 11.80 -25.56 1.55
C ASN A 76 12.62 -25.31 2.83
N PRO A 77 13.20 -26.34 3.46
CA PRO A 77 13.93 -26.18 4.71
C PRO A 77 15.20 -25.34 4.55
N ALA A 78 15.75 -25.21 3.33
CA ALA A 78 16.90 -24.33 3.06
C ALA A 78 16.56 -22.85 3.27
N PHE A 79 15.28 -22.50 3.30
CA PHE A 79 14.78 -21.15 3.49
C PHE A 79 14.31 -20.87 4.91
N ALA A 80 14.35 -21.88 5.79
CA ALA A 80 14.01 -21.73 7.20
C ALA A 80 15.05 -20.87 7.90
N LEU A 81 14.58 -19.87 8.65
CA LEU A 81 15.45 -19.03 9.48
C LEU A 81 15.84 -19.82 10.74
N PRO A 82 17.05 -19.61 11.27
CA PRO A 82 17.53 -20.27 12.50
C PRO A 82 16.90 -19.62 13.74
N THR A 83 15.57 -19.50 13.76
CA THR A 83 14.78 -18.87 14.82
C THR A 83 13.88 -19.92 15.45
N LEU A 84 13.81 -19.92 16.78
CA LEU A 84 12.87 -20.78 17.51
C LEU A 84 11.55 -20.03 17.64
N TYR A 85 10.55 -20.45 16.86
CA TYR A 85 9.21 -19.93 16.94
C TYR A 85 8.43 -20.61 18.07
N ASP A 86 8.64 -20.14 19.30
CA ASP A 86 7.84 -20.56 20.45
C ASP A 86 6.54 -19.76 20.55
N ASN A 87 5.69 -20.11 21.52
CA ASN A 87 4.43 -19.40 21.77
C ASN A 87 4.63 -18.02 22.45
N SER A 88 5.86 -17.50 22.52
CA SER A 88 6.15 -16.20 23.12
C SER A 88 5.94 -15.06 22.11
N ALA A 89 5.70 -13.85 22.63
CA ALA A 89 5.60 -12.67 21.79
C ALA A 89 6.98 -12.31 21.22
N MET A 90 7.19 -12.56 19.93
CA MET A 90 8.41 -12.18 19.22
C MET A 90 8.27 -10.80 18.58
N PRO A 91 9.23 -9.88 18.81
CA PRO A 91 9.27 -8.61 18.10
C PRO A 91 9.68 -8.82 16.63
N LEU A 92 8.95 -8.18 15.72
CA LEU A 92 9.32 -8.12 14.30
C LEU A 92 10.64 -7.36 14.13
N SER A 93 11.68 -8.05 13.66
CA SER A 93 12.96 -7.41 13.34
C SER A 93 12.93 -6.87 11.91
N ILE A 94 12.51 -5.61 11.78
CA ILE A 94 12.48 -4.91 10.49
C ILE A 94 13.61 -3.88 10.47
N TYR A 95 14.45 -3.91 9.44
CA TYR A 95 15.47 -2.89 9.25
C TYR A 95 14.83 -1.51 9.03
N GLU A 96 15.20 -0.51 9.83
CA GLU A 96 14.69 0.86 9.68
C GLU A 96 15.02 1.48 8.31
N ALA A 97 16.06 0.99 7.64
CA ALA A 97 16.43 1.42 6.29
C ALA A 97 15.57 0.81 5.18
N TYR A 98 14.81 -0.25 5.46
CA TYR A 98 14.06 -0.99 4.45
C TYR A 98 13.00 -0.15 3.70
N PRO A 99 12.17 0.68 4.36
CA PRO A 99 11.25 1.58 3.63
C PRO A 99 11.96 2.51 2.65
N ARG A 100 13.18 2.94 2.99
CA ARG A 100 13.99 3.78 2.08
C ARG A 100 14.53 2.97 0.92
N LEU A 101 14.97 1.73 1.16
CA LEU A 101 15.38 0.82 0.09
C LEU A 101 14.25 0.65 -0.92
N VAL A 102 13.03 0.33 -0.46
CA VAL A 102 11.87 0.18 -1.34
C VAL A 102 11.58 1.47 -2.11
N LEU A 103 11.56 2.62 -1.43
CA LEU A 103 11.28 3.92 -2.05
C LEU A 103 12.30 4.31 -3.13
N TYR A 104 13.60 4.15 -2.86
CA TYR A 104 14.68 4.61 -3.74
C TYR A 104 15.19 3.55 -4.72
N ALA A 105 14.91 2.26 -4.51
CA ALA A 105 15.36 1.21 -5.43
C ALA A 105 14.22 0.59 -6.24
N GLU A 106 13.01 0.49 -5.68
CA GLU A 106 11.92 -0.27 -6.31
C GLU A 106 10.83 0.60 -6.92
N LEU A 107 10.59 1.80 -6.39
CA LEU A 107 9.52 2.72 -6.81
C LEU A 107 9.99 3.81 -7.79
N GLN A 108 11.22 3.73 -8.31
CA GLN A 108 11.74 4.73 -9.26
C GLN A 108 11.13 4.62 -10.67
N ALA A 109 10.61 3.44 -11.02
CA ALA A 109 9.96 3.20 -12.30
C ALA A 109 8.67 4.03 -12.42
N MET A 110 8.46 4.68 -13.57
CA MET A 110 7.34 5.62 -13.77
C MET A 110 5.98 4.97 -13.53
N GLU A 111 5.78 3.73 -13.97
CA GLU A 111 4.54 2.98 -13.79
C GLU A 111 4.20 2.83 -12.30
N LYS A 112 5.20 2.45 -11.50
CA LYS A 112 5.04 2.28 -10.05
C LYS A 112 4.85 3.62 -9.34
N ALA A 113 5.63 4.63 -9.72
CA ALA A 113 5.50 5.96 -9.14
C ALA A 113 4.12 6.56 -9.39
N ILE A 114 3.60 6.46 -10.62
CA ILE A 114 2.24 6.93 -10.96
C ILE A 114 1.19 6.17 -10.16
N ALA A 115 1.30 4.85 -10.04
CA ALA A 115 0.39 4.05 -9.21
C ALA A 115 0.43 4.52 -7.75
N SER A 116 1.62 4.69 -7.17
CA SER A 116 1.79 5.14 -5.79
C SER A 116 1.28 6.56 -5.54
N LEU A 117 1.43 7.48 -6.49
CA LEU A 117 0.89 8.83 -6.39
C LEU A 117 -0.65 8.83 -6.33
N ARG A 118 -1.30 7.96 -7.11
CA ARG A 118 -2.77 7.86 -7.14
C ARG A 118 -3.37 7.26 -5.88
N GLU A 119 -2.58 6.48 -5.14
CA GLU A 119 -2.94 5.95 -3.83
C GLU A 119 -2.58 6.91 -2.67
N LEU A 120 -1.78 7.95 -2.95
CA LEU A 120 -1.31 8.87 -1.93
C LEU A 120 -2.45 9.77 -1.45
N LEU A 121 -2.63 9.82 -0.12
CA LEU A 121 -3.59 10.72 0.50
C LEU A 121 -3.24 12.18 0.22
N ALA A 122 -4.25 13.00 -0.05
CA ALA A 122 -4.07 14.43 -0.33
C ALA A 122 -3.29 15.18 0.78
N THR A 123 -3.44 14.78 2.04
CA THR A 123 -2.70 15.35 3.19
C THR A 123 -1.21 14.97 3.21
N GLU A 124 -0.82 13.90 2.50
CA GLU A 124 0.54 13.37 2.49
C GLU A 124 1.37 13.91 1.32
N VAL A 125 0.73 14.48 0.30
CA VAL A 125 1.39 15.00 -0.91
C VAL A 125 2.49 16.02 -0.60
N THR A 126 2.25 16.98 0.30
CA THR A 126 3.27 17.99 0.62
C THR A 126 4.40 17.47 1.50
N HIS A 127 4.26 16.25 2.03
CA HIS A 127 5.32 15.58 2.75
C HIS A 127 6.22 14.75 1.84
N MET A 128 5.94 14.71 0.53
CA MET A 128 6.88 14.21 -0.46
C MET A 128 8.10 15.11 -0.46
N ILE A 129 9.26 14.50 -0.23
CA ILE A 129 10.52 15.22 -0.20
C ILE A 129 10.97 15.41 -1.65
N THR A 130 10.54 16.52 -2.24
CA THR A 130 10.98 16.93 -3.56
C THR A 130 11.18 18.44 -3.60
N GLN A 131 12.13 18.86 -4.43
CA GLN A 131 12.35 20.25 -4.76
C GLN A 131 11.82 20.49 -6.16
N TYR A 132 10.61 21.05 -6.26
CA TYR A 132 10.06 21.40 -7.55
C TYR A 132 10.96 22.42 -8.27
N CYS A 133 11.36 22.06 -9.49
CA CYS A 133 12.15 22.88 -10.39
C CYS A 133 11.25 23.60 -11.41
N TRP A 134 10.14 22.97 -11.80
CA TRP A 134 9.18 23.52 -12.76
C TRP A 134 7.73 23.30 -12.31
N VAL A 135 6.86 24.21 -12.72
CA VAL A 135 5.41 24.05 -12.55
C VAL A 135 4.88 23.01 -13.54
N ASP A 136 5.27 23.11 -14.81
CA ASP A 136 4.69 22.37 -15.92
C ASP A 136 5.72 21.55 -16.68
N LEU A 137 5.27 20.49 -17.37
CA LEU A 137 6.15 19.58 -18.11
C LEU A 137 6.83 20.25 -19.33
N GLN A 138 6.30 21.38 -19.80
CA GLN A 138 6.89 22.19 -20.87
C GLN A 138 7.94 23.18 -20.36
N GLN A 139 8.21 23.22 -19.05
CA GLN A 139 9.23 24.09 -18.44
C GLN A 139 8.97 25.59 -18.69
N ARG A 140 7.69 26.00 -18.83
CA ARG A 140 7.31 27.41 -19.04
C ARG A 140 7.49 28.25 -17.79
N TRP A 141 7.32 27.64 -16.62
CA TRP A 141 7.48 28.34 -15.34
C TRP A 141 8.46 27.61 -14.42
N GLU A 142 9.49 28.34 -14.02
CA GLU A 142 10.56 27.87 -13.14
C GLU A 142 10.21 28.15 -11.67
N LEU A 143 10.46 27.17 -10.80
CA LEU A 143 10.25 27.24 -9.35
C LEU A 143 11.55 27.29 -8.55
N GLY A 144 12.71 27.23 -9.22
CA GLY A 144 14.01 27.38 -8.56
C GLY A 144 14.12 28.74 -7.86
N HIS A 145 14.21 28.75 -6.53
CA HIS A 145 14.32 29.98 -5.74
C HIS A 145 15.64 30.77 -5.95
N SER A 146 16.63 30.18 -6.63
CA SER A 146 17.86 30.86 -7.05
C SER A 146 18.29 30.42 -8.45
N ARG A 147 19.01 31.29 -9.17
CA ARG A 147 19.56 30.98 -10.50
C ARG A 147 20.49 29.76 -10.47
N LYS A 148 21.27 29.58 -9.39
CA LYS A 148 22.16 28.42 -9.24
C LYS A 148 21.38 27.11 -9.12
N ARG A 149 20.28 27.13 -8.35
CA ARG A 149 19.39 25.98 -8.19
C ARG A 149 18.69 25.63 -9.50
N GLN A 150 18.18 26.63 -10.21
CA GLN A 150 17.58 26.41 -11.52
C GLN A 150 18.60 25.84 -12.52
N ALA A 151 19.84 26.33 -12.52
CA ALA A 151 20.91 25.79 -13.36
C ALA A 151 21.24 24.32 -13.04
N ARG A 152 21.24 23.92 -11.75
CA ARG A 152 21.37 22.51 -11.35
C ARG A 152 20.19 21.69 -11.90
N CYS A 153 18.96 22.14 -11.71
CA CYS A 153 17.77 21.44 -12.19
C CYS A 153 17.90 21.16 -13.70
N VAL A 154 18.30 22.18 -14.48
CA VAL A 154 18.52 22.07 -15.92
C VAL A 154 19.62 21.08 -16.26
N ALA A 155 20.70 21.03 -15.48
CA ALA A 155 21.85 20.16 -15.72
C ALA A 155 21.59 18.69 -15.35
N ASN A 156 20.89 18.43 -14.25
CA ASN A 156 20.86 17.11 -13.61
C ASN A 156 19.45 16.49 -13.52
N ASP A 157 18.40 17.29 -13.40
CA ASP A 157 17.09 16.81 -12.93
C ASP A 157 15.98 16.87 -14.00
N LYS A 158 16.29 17.30 -15.23
CA LYS A 158 15.30 17.40 -16.33
C LYS A 158 14.57 16.11 -16.65
N ALA A 159 15.25 14.97 -16.49
CA ALA A 159 14.67 13.67 -16.79
C ALA A 159 13.88 13.08 -15.61
N ASN A 160 13.90 13.73 -14.44
CA ASN A 160 13.20 13.29 -13.23
C ASN A 160 11.79 13.88 -13.17
N ALA A 161 10.76 13.05 -13.25
CA ALA A 161 9.37 13.52 -13.16
C ALA A 161 9.04 14.12 -11.78
N ALA A 162 9.75 13.74 -10.71
CA ALA A 162 9.47 14.20 -9.35
C ALA A 162 9.72 15.69 -9.11
N VAL A 163 10.51 16.35 -9.96
CA VAL A 163 10.79 17.80 -9.86
C VAL A 163 9.78 18.67 -10.62
N TYR A 164 8.79 18.06 -11.27
CA TYR A 164 7.71 18.74 -11.98
C TYR A 164 6.43 18.72 -11.16
N LEU A 165 5.89 19.90 -10.83
CA LEU A 165 4.66 19.98 -10.06
C LEU A 165 3.47 19.39 -10.82
N GLU A 166 3.40 19.59 -12.13
CA GLU A 166 2.37 19.01 -13.00
C GLU A 166 2.40 17.47 -12.98
N ALA A 167 3.57 16.83 -13.01
CA ALA A 167 3.67 15.37 -12.99
C ALA A 167 3.02 14.79 -11.72
N VAL A 168 3.31 15.38 -10.56
CA VAL A 168 2.71 15.01 -9.28
C VAL A 168 1.22 15.37 -9.25
N GLY A 169 0.88 16.61 -9.60
CA GLY A 169 -0.48 17.13 -9.53
C GLY A 169 -1.48 16.36 -10.41
N ARG A 170 -1.03 15.84 -11.56
CA ARG A 170 -1.86 15.02 -12.45
C ARG A 170 -2.18 13.64 -11.89
N ASN A 171 -1.37 13.14 -10.96
CA ASN A 171 -1.46 11.77 -10.46
C ASN A 171 -1.88 11.68 -9.00
N ILE A 172 -2.35 12.79 -8.42
CA ILE A 172 -2.96 12.84 -7.08
C ILE A 172 -4.43 13.25 -7.20
N ASP A 173 -5.19 13.13 -6.12
CA ASP A 173 -6.50 13.79 -6.01
C ASP A 173 -6.29 15.31 -5.85
N PHE A 174 -6.07 15.98 -6.98
CA PHE A 174 -5.78 17.40 -7.04
C PHE A 174 -6.95 18.23 -6.49
N GLY A 175 -8.18 17.79 -6.73
CA GLY A 175 -9.40 18.44 -6.25
C GLY A 175 -9.48 18.48 -4.73
N SER A 176 -9.10 17.40 -4.05
CA SER A 176 -9.01 17.35 -2.58
C SER A 176 -7.74 18.00 -2.04
N TRP A 177 -6.63 17.98 -2.77
CA TRP A 177 -5.36 18.58 -2.36
C TRP A 177 -5.39 20.12 -2.35
N VAL A 178 -5.95 20.73 -3.39
CA VAL A 178 -6.03 22.20 -3.53
C VAL A 178 -6.63 22.91 -2.31
N PRO A 179 -7.80 22.52 -1.76
CA PRO A 179 -8.38 23.21 -0.61
C PRO A 179 -7.53 23.07 0.66
N ILE A 180 -6.83 21.95 0.85
CA ILE A 180 -5.96 21.71 2.00
C ILE A 180 -4.77 22.69 2.00
N TYR A 181 -4.15 22.89 0.83
CA TYR A 181 -2.94 23.72 0.69
C TYR A 181 -3.17 25.06 0.00
N ARG A 182 -4.44 25.46 -0.16
CA ARG A 182 -4.86 26.66 -0.90
C ARG A 182 -4.09 27.91 -0.49
N GLY A 183 -3.87 28.10 0.81
CA GLY A 183 -3.17 29.27 1.34
C GLY A 183 -1.75 29.41 0.82
N PHE A 184 -1.03 28.30 0.64
CA PHE A 184 0.33 28.32 0.10
C PHE A 184 0.32 28.27 -1.42
N PHE A 185 -0.42 27.31 -2.00
CA PHE A 185 -0.46 27.09 -3.44
C PHE A 185 -0.98 28.32 -4.19
N ASN A 186 -2.07 28.94 -3.72
CA ASN A 186 -2.63 30.09 -4.42
C ASN A 186 -1.75 31.32 -4.30
N ASN A 187 -1.18 31.56 -3.13
CA ASN A 187 -0.39 32.77 -2.89
C ASN A 187 0.98 32.69 -3.57
N LEU A 188 1.65 31.53 -3.50
CA LEU A 188 3.03 31.38 -3.97
C LEU A 188 3.11 31.00 -5.46
N ILE A 189 2.15 30.23 -5.98
CA ILE A 189 2.21 29.69 -7.34
C ILE A 189 1.12 30.31 -8.22
N VAL A 190 -0.16 30.13 -7.86
CA VAL A 190 -1.28 30.56 -8.73
C VAL A 190 -1.29 32.08 -8.95
N SER A 191 -0.97 32.88 -7.94
CA SER A 191 -0.95 34.35 -8.06
C SER A 191 0.04 34.84 -9.13
N ALA A 192 1.16 34.13 -9.28
CA ALA A 192 2.15 34.41 -10.33
C ALA A 192 1.69 33.86 -11.68
N LEU A 193 1.14 32.64 -11.72
CA LEU A 193 0.66 32.01 -12.94
C LEU A 193 -0.48 32.78 -13.62
N VAL A 194 -1.43 33.31 -12.86
CA VAL A 194 -2.56 34.06 -13.45
C VAL A 194 -2.09 35.35 -14.14
N ARG A 195 -0.92 35.89 -13.76
CA ARG A 195 -0.30 37.04 -14.40
C ARG A 195 0.59 36.66 -15.60
N SER A 196 0.89 35.38 -15.79
CA SER A 196 1.73 34.90 -16.88
C SER A 196 0.90 34.42 -18.08
N PRO A 197 1.44 34.50 -19.31
CA PRO A 197 0.75 33.96 -20.48
C PRO A 197 0.50 32.45 -20.34
N GLY A 198 -0.76 32.03 -20.47
CA GLY A 198 -1.15 30.62 -20.40
C GLY A 198 -1.26 30.01 -19.00
N GLY A 199 -0.98 30.77 -17.93
CA GLY A 199 -1.05 30.22 -16.56
C GLY A 199 -2.47 29.98 -16.07
N TYR A 200 -3.42 30.90 -16.34
CA TYR A 200 -4.83 30.66 -16.00
C TYR A 200 -5.42 29.42 -16.71
N PRO A 201 -5.23 29.22 -18.03
CA PRO A 201 -5.58 27.97 -18.70
C PRO A 201 -4.95 26.71 -18.07
N TRP A 202 -3.67 26.77 -17.67
CA TRP A 202 -3.02 25.63 -17.00
C TRP A 202 -3.66 25.30 -15.65
N VAL A 203 -4.05 26.31 -14.86
CA VAL A 203 -4.76 26.07 -13.59
C VAL A 203 -6.12 25.40 -13.82
N GLN A 204 -6.88 25.87 -14.82
CA GLN A 204 -8.17 25.26 -15.19
C GLN A 204 -7.99 23.82 -15.70
N TYR A 205 -6.92 23.57 -16.44
CA TYR A 205 -6.55 22.24 -16.90
C TYR A 205 -6.27 21.29 -15.72
N MET A 206 -5.46 21.71 -14.76
CA MET A 206 -5.14 20.88 -13.59
C MET A 206 -6.37 20.58 -12.73
N LEU A 207 -7.30 21.52 -12.61
CA LEU A 207 -8.55 21.33 -11.84
C LEU A 207 -9.56 20.41 -12.53
N SER A 208 -9.56 20.35 -13.86
CA SER A 208 -10.45 19.49 -14.64
C SER A 208 -9.81 18.18 -15.08
N HIS A 209 -8.53 17.98 -14.73
CA HIS A 209 -7.79 16.79 -15.12
C HIS A 209 -8.39 15.53 -14.48
N ALA A 210 -8.70 14.55 -15.31
CA ALA A 210 -9.08 13.21 -14.89
C ALA A 210 -7.95 12.24 -15.19
N TRP A 211 -7.73 11.29 -14.28
CA TRP A 211 -6.69 10.28 -14.45
C TRP A 211 -6.95 9.44 -15.69
N VAL A 212 -5.95 9.41 -16.57
CA VAL A 212 -5.89 8.48 -17.70
C VAL A 212 -5.32 7.13 -17.24
N PRO A 213 -5.47 6.04 -18.01
CA PRO A 213 -4.76 4.79 -17.73
C PRO A 213 -3.25 5.02 -17.50
N ILE A 214 -2.65 4.27 -16.57
CA ILE A 214 -1.23 4.42 -16.22
C ILE A 214 -0.30 4.35 -17.46
N PRO A 215 -0.49 3.42 -18.42
CA PRO A 215 0.35 3.38 -19.61
C PRO A 215 0.31 4.67 -20.45
N ASP A 216 -0.85 5.33 -20.51
CA ASP A 216 -1.02 6.57 -21.28
C ASP A 216 -0.34 7.75 -20.57
N GLU A 217 -0.41 7.81 -19.24
CA GLU A 217 0.30 8.82 -18.45
C GLU A 217 1.83 8.62 -18.55
N VAL A 218 2.30 7.37 -18.54
CA VAL A 218 3.72 7.05 -18.77
C VAL A 218 4.15 7.49 -20.18
N ALA A 219 3.33 7.23 -21.21
CA ALA A 219 3.61 7.68 -22.56
C ALA A 219 3.67 9.21 -22.65
N PHE A 220 2.78 9.89 -21.92
CA PHE A 220 2.79 11.35 -21.81
C PHE A 220 4.08 11.85 -21.15
N TRP A 221 4.49 11.29 -20.01
CA TRP A 221 5.76 11.62 -19.35
C TRP A 221 6.97 11.39 -20.28
N LYS A 222 7.00 10.25 -20.99
CA LYS A 222 8.05 9.93 -21.96
C LYS A 222 8.08 10.91 -23.14
N SER A 223 6.92 11.39 -23.61
CA SER A 223 6.87 12.42 -24.66
C SER A 223 7.50 13.75 -24.23
N HIS A 224 7.55 14.00 -22.92
CA HIS A 224 8.23 15.12 -22.28
C HIS A 224 9.66 14.80 -21.83
N GLN A 225 10.25 13.70 -22.32
CA GLN A 225 11.63 13.28 -22.02
C GLN A 225 11.89 12.94 -20.54
N LEU A 226 10.83 12.64 -19.78
CA LEU A 226 10.95 12.11 -18.42
C LEU A 226 11.24 10.61 -18.49
N THR A 227 12.11 10.13 -17.60
CA THR A 227 12.61 8.75 -17.63
C THR A 227 12.51 8.02 -16.31
N TYR A 228 12.51 8.74 -15.19
CA TYR A 228 12.40 8.18 -13.85
C TYR A 228 11.64 9.12 -12.91
N PHE A 229 11.22 8.59 -11.77
CA PHE A 229 10.63 9.37 -10.69
C PHE A 229 11.41 9.09 -9.41
N GLU A 230 12.21 10.05 -8.96
CA GLU A 230 13.02 9.90 -7.76
C GLU A 230 12.81 11.09 -6.82
N LEU A 231 12.35 10.81 -5.61
CA LEU A 231 12.27 11.79 -4.53
C LEU A 231 13.66 12.08 -3.97
N GLN A 232 13.81 13.22 -3.32
CA GLN A 232 15.07 13.55 -2.65
C GLN A 232 15.19 12.83 -1.31
N TRP A 233 16.43 12.45 -1.00
CA TRP A 233 16.73 11.86 0.29
C TRP A 233 16.59 12.87 1.43
N SER A 234 15.89 12.49 2.49
CA SER A 234 15.76 13.30 3.71
C SER A 234 15.59 12.45 4.97
N THR A 235 16.01 13.06 6.08
CA THR A 235 15.87 12.57 7.45
C THR A 235 14.79 13.32 8.23
N ILE A 236 14.16 14.33 7.63
CA ILE A 236 13.07 15.10 8.27
C ILE A 236 11.86 14.21 8.60
N ARG A 237 11.69 13.13 7.86
CA ARG A 237 10.56 12.22 8.00
C ARG A 237 11.01 10.77 7.84
N GLN A 238 10.41 9.90 8.63
CA GLN A 238 10.49 8.46 8.43
C GLN A 238 9.50 8.05 7.36
N THR A 239 9.99 7.39 6.31
CA THR A 239 9.14 6.78 5.29
C THR A 239 8.34 5.64 5.92
N GLY A 240 7.03 5.71 5.81
CA GLY A 240 6.14 4.62 6.21
C GLY A 240 6.13 3.49 5.17
N LEU A 241 5.76 2.30 5.59
CA LEU A 241 5.62 1.14 4.73
C LEU A 241 4.59 0.18 5.34
N THR A 242 3.70 -0.36 4.52
CA THR A 242 2.84 -1.47 4.93
C THR A 242 2.89 -2.54 3.85
N GLU A 243 3.25 -3.77 4.22
CA GLU A 243 3.25 -4.92 3.33
C GLU A 243 2.29 -5.97 3.88
N THR A 244 1.51 -6.57 2.98
CA THR A 244 0.51 -7.59 3.31
C THR A 244 0.64 -8.77 2.35
N ILE A 245 0.30 -9.96 2.83
CA ILE A 245 0.15 -11.16 2.00
C ILE A 245 -1.33 -11.55 1.95
N GLY A 246 -1.77 -12.04 0.79
CA GLY A 246 -3.06 -12.67 0.62
C GLY A 246 -2.92 -14.18 0.71
N ILE A 247 -3.67 -14.82 1.60
CA ILE A 247 -3.73 -16.27 1.74
C ILE A 247 -5.11 -16.72 1.28
N GLU A 248 -5.18 -17.47 0.19
CA GLU A 248 -6.41 -18.06 -0.31
C GLU A 248 -6.54 -19.50 0.22
N ASN A 249 -7.67 -19.81 0.85
CA ASN A 249 -7.93 -21.16 1.35
C ASN A 249 -8.62 -22.03 0.28
N ALA A 250 -8.83 -23.33 0.58
CA ALA A 250 -9.46 -24.27 -0.33
C ALA A 250 -10.92 -23.95 -0.69
N LEU A 251 -11.56 -23.02 0.02
CA LEU A 251 -12.91 -22.54 -0.23
C LEU A 251 -12.93 -21.29 -1.14
N GLY A 252 -11.77 -20.80 -1.59
CA GLY A 252 -11.63 -19.57 -2.36
C GLY A 252 -11.75 -18.29 -1.53
N MET A 253 -11.72 -18.39 -0.19
CA MET A 253 -11.71 -17.22 0.68
C MET A 253 -10.28 -16.69 0.82
N THR A 254 -10.08 -15.40 0.53
CA THR A 254 -8.79 -14.73 0.69
C THR A 254 -8.75 -13.95 2.01
N THR A 255 -7.83 -14.33 2.90
CA THR A 255 -7.53 -13.61 4.15
C THR A 255 -6.23 -12.80 3.97
N ARG A 256 -6.23 -11.54 4.38
CA ARG A 256 -5.04 -10.67 4.32
C ARG A 256 -4.32 -10.63 5.66
N VAL A 257 -3.03 -10.93 5.63
CA VAL A 257 -2.15 -10.86 6.81
C VAL A 257 -1.12 -9.75 6.60
N THR A 258 -0.99 -8.85 7.56
CA THR A 258 0.03 -7.79 7.52
C THR A 258 1.37 -8.38 7.98
N ILE A 259 2.39 -8.35 7.12
CA ILE A 259 3.72 -8.90 7.41
C ILE A 259 4.71 -7.84 7.90
N LYS A 260 4.48 -6.57 7.52
CA LYS A 260 5.35 -5.45 7.88
C LYS A 260 4.53 -4.18 7.98
N ARG A 261 4.69 -3.42 9.05
CA ARG A 261 4.08 -2.09 9.20
C ARG A 261 5.04 -1.14 9.90
N ILE A 262 5.46 -0.11 9.18
CA ILE A 262 6.21 1.04 9.68
C ILE A 262 5.35 2.26 9.45
N THR A 263 5.02 2.97 10.51
CA THR A 263 4.26 4.21 10.40
C THR A 263 5.17 5.34 9.92
N PRO A 264 4.67 6.24 9.06
CA PRO A 264 5.36 7.47 8.75
C PRO A 264 5.36 8.37 10.00
N VAL A 265 6.52 8.95 10.31
CA VAL A 265 6.69 9.80 11.50
C VAL A 265 7.53 11.01 11.14
N ASP A 266 7.07 12.20 11.55
CA ASP A 266 7.84 13.43 11.41
C ASP A 266 8.96 13.48 12.44
N ARG A 267 10.16 13.81 11.97
CA ARG A 267 11.41 13.82 12.75
C ARG A 267 12.05 15.21 12.73
N TYR A 268 11.25 16.27 12.82
CA TYR A 268 11.72 17.66 12.74
C TYR A 268 12.93 17.96 13.63
N ALA A 269 12.90 17.54 14.90
CA ALA A 269 13.99 17.77 15.85
C ALA A 269 15.27 16.98 15.54
N LEU A 270 15.18 15.94 14.70
CA LEU A 270 16.30 15.07 14.29
C LEU A 270 16.70 15.32 12.83
N TRP A 271 16.25 16.44 12.24
CA TRP A 271 16.49 16.74 10.84
C TRP A 271 17.94 17.17 10.58
N THR A 272 18.71 16.28 9.95
CA THR A 272 20.12 16.51 9.60
C THR A 272 20.37 16.87 8.13
N THR A 273 19.34 16.74 7.29
CA THR A 273 19.40 16.90 5.84
C THR A 273 18.95 18.27 5.33
N HIS A 274 18.72 19.21 6.24
CA HIS A 274 18.23 20.55 5.89
C HIS A 274 19.11 21.20 4.82
N SER A 275 20.44 21.07 4.93
CA SER A 275 21.42 21.62 3.97
C SER A 275 21.26 21.12 2.53
N ILE A 276 20.78 19.88 2.33
CA ILE A 276 20.50 19.32 0.98
C ILE A 276 19.36 20.08 0.30
N VAL A 277 18.48 20.72 1.09
CA VAL A 277 17.38 21.53 0.58
C VAL A 277 17.80 22.92 0.11
N TRP A 278 18.92 23.45 0.62
CA TRP A 278 19.38 24.81 0.35
C TRP A 278 20.29 24.93 -0.86
N PHE A 279 21.04 23.87 -1.19
CA PHE A 279 21.96 23.88 -2.33
C PHE A 279 21.25 23.61 -3.63
#